data_AF-A0A930FJA0-F1
#
_entry.id   AF-A0A930FJA0-F1
#
_cell.length_a   1.000
_cell.length_b   1.000
_cell.length_c   1.000
_cell.angle_alpha   90.00
_cell.angle_beta   90.00
_cell.angle_gamma   90.00
#
_symmetry.space_group_name_H-M   'P 1'
#
loop_
_entity.id
_entity.type
_entity.pdbx_description
1 polymer ?
#
loop_
_entity_poly.entity_id
_entity_poly.type
_entity_poly.pdbx_seq_one_letter_code
_entity_poly.pdbx_strand_id
1 'polypeptide(L)'
;MLNNEYWEGRYRAEEKARELADKRVAFQLQGVYQQHANNIQKEIDSFWQMYADKEGITKLEAKQRADKLDMVNVEFKARQLVERANRLRERGQKVTSNDFTKAENDLMRLYNLKMKTSRLEVLQANIKLHQYDLALSEFEI
;
A
#
# COMPACT_ATOMS: atom_id res chain seq x y z
N MET A 1 4.43 -54.85 -30.83
CA MET A 1 4.09 -54.12 -29.59
C MET A 1 4.88 -52.81 -29.55
N LEU A 2 4.40 -51.78 -30.26
CA LEU A 2 5.06 -50.48 -30.44
C LEU A 2 4.32 -49.33 -29.72
N ASN A 3 3.35 -49.66 -28.86
CA ASN A 3 2.52 -48.66 -28.20
C ASN A 3 3.16 -48.12 -26.91
N ASN A 4 3.86 -48.94 -26.12
CA ASN A 4 4.22 -48.52 -24.76
C ASN A 4 5.30 -47.40 -24.73
N GLU A 5 6.42 -47.58 -25.42
CA GLU A 5 7.52 -46.59 -25.41
C GLU A 5 7.17 -45.27 -26.10
N TYR A 6 6.39 -45.31 -27.19
CA TYR A 6 5.93 -44.10 -27.89
C TYR A 6 5.00 -43.26 -27.00
N TRP A 7 3.99 -43.90 -26.39
CA TRP A 7 3.06 -43.21 -25.49
C TRP A 7 3.75 -42.72 -24.22
N GLU A 8 4.68 -43.49 -23.66
CA GLU A 8 5.48 -43.08 -22.49
C GLU A 8 6.39 -41.88 -22.81
N GLY A 9 7.06 -41.88 -23.96
CA GLY A 9 7.87 -40.76 -24.42
C GLY A 9 7.05 -39.48 -24.62
N ARG A 10 5.85 -39.58 -25.18
CA ARG A 10 4.92 -38.45 -25.31
C ARG A 10 4.45 -37.94 -23.96
N TYR A 11 4.11 -38.84 -23.03
CA TYR A 11 3.69 -38.47 -21.68
C TYR A 11 4.79 -37.69 -20.94
N ARG A 12 6.04 -38.17 -20.96
CA ARG A 12 7.18 -37.46 -20.33
C ARG A 12 7.44 -36.10 -20.97
N ALA A 13 7.29 -35.99 -22.29
CA ALA A 13 7.45 -34.71 -22.98
C ALA A 13 6.33 -33.72 -22.62
N GLU A 14 5.10 -34.21 -22.47
CA GLU A 14 3.95 -33.40 -22.04
C GLU A 14 4.11 -32.94 -20.59
N GLU A 15 4.50 -33.83 -19.66
CA GLU A 15 4.79 -33.48 -18.26
C GLU A 15 5.87 -32.40 -18.16
N LYS A 16 6.99 -32.55 -18.89
CA LYS A 16 8.04 -31.54 -18.91
C LYS A 16 7.58 -30.20 -19.50
N ALA A 17 6.70 -30.24 -20.51
CA ALA A 17 6.14 -29.03 -21.09
C ALA A 17 5.18 -28.32 -20.12
N ARG A 18 4.40 -29.08 -19.35
CA ARG A 18 3.53 -28.57 -18.27
C ARG A 18 4.35 -27.95 -17.15
N GLU A 19 5.36 -28.65 -16.63
CA GLU A 19 6.26 -28.13 -15.59
C GLU A 19 6.93 -26.81 -16.02
N LEU A 20 7.37 -26.71 -17.28
CA LEU A 20 7.98 -25.48 -17.80
C LEU A 20 6.95 -24.36 -18.02
N ALA A 21 5.70 -24.69 -18.35
CA ALA A 21 4.62 -23.71 -18.43
C ALA A 21 4.28 -23.17 -17.04
N ASP A 22 4.16 -24.04 -16.04
CA ASP A 22 3.85 -23.67 -14.65
C ASP A 22 4.94 -22.77 -14.07
N LYS A 23 6.22 -23.11 -14.26
CA LYS A 23 7.35 -22.24 -13.85
C LYS A 23 7.31 -20.86 -14.51
N ARG A 24 6.88 -20.77 -15.78
CA ARG A 24 6.75 -19.48 -16.47
C ARG A 24 5.60 -18.66 -15.90
N VAL A 25 4.48 -19.28 -15.58
CA VAL A 25 3.33 -18.62 -14.95
C VAL A 25 3.72 -18.12 -13.56
N ALA A 26 4.36 -18.94 -12.73
CA ALA A 26 4.89 -18.57 -11.42
C ALA A 26 5.80 -17.34 -11.49
N PHE A 27 6.76 -17.34 -12.43
CA PHE A 27 7.68 -16.20 -12.63
C PHE A 27 6.95 -14.91 -13.03
N GLN A 28 5.97 -15.00 -13.94
CA GLN A 28 5.17 -13.85 -14.34
C GLN A 28 4.36 -13.30 -13.16
N LEU A 29 3.78 -14.18 -12.37
CA LEU A 29 2.98 -13.82 -11.21
C LEU A 29 3.82 -13.15 -10.12
N GLN A 30 5.02 -13.69 -9.83
CA GLN A 30 6.00 -13.04 -8.95
C GLN A 30 6.34 -11.61 -9.43
N GLY A 31 6.54 -11.43 -10.73
CA GLY A 31 6.79 -10.11 -11.33
C GLY A 31 5.66 -9.12 -11.08
N VAL A 32 4.41 -9.57 -11.22
CA VAL A 32 3.21 -8.75 -10.95
C VAL A 32 3.13 -8.34 -9.48
N TYR A 33 3.31 -9.27 -8.54
CA TYR A 33 3.34 -8.96 -7.10
C TYR A 33 4.42 -7.94 -6.75
N GLN A 34 5.64 -8.15 -7.24
CA GLN A 34 6.75 -7.23 -7.00
C GLN A 34 6.48 -5.84 -7.58
N GLN A 35 5.89 -5.77 -8.78
CA GLN A 35 5.51 -4.50 -9.41
C GLN A 35 4.49 -3.75 -8.56
N HIS A 36 3.45 -4.42 -8.06
CA HIS A 36 2.45 -3.79 -7.20
C HIS A 36 3.06 -3.32 -5.87
N ALA A 37 3.89 -4.13 -5.22
CA ALA A 37 4.58 -3.75 -4.00
C ALA A 37 5.47 -2.51 -4.20
N ASN A 38 6.20 -2.44 -5.32
CA ASN A 38 7.03 -1.30 -5.70
C ASN A 38 6.22 -0.03 -5.99
N ASN A 39 5.07 -0.16 -6.66
CA ASN A 39 4.20 0.98 -6.96
C ASN A 39 3.62 1.58 -5.68
N ILE A 40 3.17 0.74 -4.74
CA ILE A 40 2.69 1.20 -3.44
C ILE A 40 3.81 1.89 -2.65
N GLN A 41 5.04 1.33 -2.67
CA GLN A 41 6.18 1.96 -2.01
C GLN A 41 6.45 3.36 -2.55
N LYS A 42 6.44 3.52 -3.89
CA LYS A 42 6.61 4.82 -4.53
C LYS A 42 5.52 5.80 -4.13
N GLU A 43 4.28 5.36 -4.01
CA GLU A 43 3.16 6.21 -3.58
C GLU A 43 3.32 6.65 -2.11
N ILE A 44 3.68 5.73 -1.21
CA ILE A 44 4.01 6.05 0.19
C ILE A 44 5.13 7.10 0.24
N ASP A 45 6.22 6.88 -0.48
CA ASP A 45 7.36 7.79 -0.50
C ASP A 45 7.00 9.16 -1.10
N SER A 46 6.08 9.19 -2.08
CA SER A 46 5.57 10.44 -2.65
C SER A 46 4.79 11.27 -1.63
N PHE A 47 3.96 10.64 -0.79
CA PHE A 47 3.22 11.35 0.26
C PHE A 47 4.17 11.95 1.30
N TRP A 48 5.18 11.19 1.73
CA TRP A 48 6.21 11.70 2.63
C TRP A 48 7.00 12.86 2.01
N GLN A 49 7.36 12.75 0.73
CA GLN A 49 8.09 13.81 0.03
C GLN A 49 7.26 15.09 -0.07
N MET A 50 6.00 15.00 -0.53
CA MET A 50 5.11 16.15 -0.66
C MET A 50 4.88 16.87 0.68
N TYR A 51 4.75 16.12 1.78
CA TYR A 51 4.63 16.72 3.10
C TYR A 51 5.94 17.38 3.55
N ALA A 52 7.06 16.70 3.38
CA ALA A 52 8.39 17.20 3.72
C ALA A 52 8.69 18.53 2.99
N ASP A 53 8.44 18.57 1.69
CA ASP A 53 8.62 19.77 0.85
C ASP A 53 7.72 20.92 1.33
N LYS A 54 6.46 20.64 1.65
CA LYS A 54 5.49 21.64 2.11
C LYS A 54 5.84 22.23 3.48
N GLU A 55 6.40 21.41 4.37
CA GLU A 55 6.78 21.83 5.72
C GLU A 55 8.24 22.33 5.80
N GLY A 56 9.00 22.24 4.71
CA GLY A 56 10.41 22.64 4.68
C GLY A 56 11.31 21.76 5.56
N ILE A 57 11.01 20.47 5.65
CA ILE A 57 11.74 19.49 6.47
C ILE A 57 12.18 18.30 5.63
N THR A 58 13.02 17.43 6.20
CA THR A 58 13.39 16.16 5.57
C THR A 58 12.28 15.10 5.70
N LYS A 59 12.28 14.10 4.82
CA LYS A 59 11.40 12.93 4.94
C LYS A 59 11.58 12.19 6.27
N LEU A 60 12.81 12.15 6.79
CA LEU A 60 13.09 11.51 8.08
C LEU A 60 12.41 12.26 9.22
N GLU A 61 12.51 13.59 9.25
CA GLU A 61 11.83 14.41 10.26
C GLU A 61 10.31 14.31 10.14
N ALA A 62 9.77 14.24 8.92
CA ALA A 62 8.33 14.02 8.70
C ALA A 62 7.86 12.71 9.34
N LYS A 63 8.59 11.60 9.11
CA LYS A 63 8.31 10.29 9.72
C LYS A 63 8.40 10.37 11.24
N GLN A 64 9.47 10.95 11.78
CA GLN A 64 9.63 11.11 13.23
C GLN A 64 8.51 11.95 13.87
N ARG A 65 8.02 13.00 13.20
CA ARG A 65 6.88 13.79 13.68
C ARG A 65 5.60 12.95 13.71
N ALA A 66 5.37 12.14 12.67
CA ALA A 66 4.22 11.25 12.60
C ALA A 66 4.29 10.10 13.63
N ASP A 67 5.48 9.59 13.94
CA ASP A 67 5.67 8.52 14.92
C ASP A 67 5.38 9.00 16.34
N LYS A 68 5.72 10.26 16.66
CA LYS A 68 5.45 10.89 17.96
C LYS A 68 3.98 11.26 18.19
N LEU A 69 3.14 11.09 17.18
CA LEU A 69 1.73 11.47 17.25
C LEU A 69 0.95 10.49 18.11
N ASP A 70 0.39 10.97 19.21
CA ASP A 70 -0.65 10.26 19.95
C ASP A 70 -1.93 10.20 19.11
N MET A 71 -2.15 9.04 18.48
CA MET A 71 -3.23 8.86 17.53
C MET A 71 -4.61 8.97 18.15
N VAL A 72 -4.79 8.55 19.40
CA VAL A 72 -6.09 8.60 20.08
C VAL A 72 -6.50 10.07 20.27
N ASN A 73 -5.57 10.87 20.80
CA ASN A 73 -5.81 12.28 21.05
C ASN A 73 -5.95 13.09 19.75
N VAL A 74 -5.15 12.79 18.73
CA VAL A 74 -5.24 13.52 17.46
C VAL A 74 -6.48 13.12 16.67
N GLU A 75 -6.90 11.86 16.67
CA GLU A 75 -8.14 11.45 16.01
C GLU A 75 -9.35 12.18 16.61
N PHE A 76 -9.42 12.29 17.94
CA PHE A 76 -10.46 13.05 18.62
C PHE A 76 -10.49 14.52 18.17
N LYS A 77 -9.33 15.19 18.16
CA LYS A 77 -9.22 16.57 17.68
C LYS A 77 -9.57 16.71 16.19
N ALA A 78 -9.12 15.79 15.36
CA ALA A 78 -9.43 15.78 13.93
C ALA A 78 -10.95 15.67 13.69
N ARG A 79 -11.63 14.82 14.46
CA ARG A 79 -13.10 14.70 14.43
C ARG A 79 -13.79 16.02 14.78
N GLN A 80 -13.36 16.68 15.87
CA GLN A 80 -13.91 17.99 16.25
C GLN A 80 -13.71 19.06 15.16
N LEU A 81 -12.57 19.07 14.48
CA LEU A 81 -12.29 19.99 13.39
C LEU A 81 -13.16 19.71 12.15
N VAL A 82 -13.38 18.43 11.82
CA VAL A 82 -14.28 18.03 10.74
C VAL A 82 -15.72 18.39 11.06
N GLU A 83 -16.19 18.17 12.29
CA GLU A 83 -17.52 18.59 12.74
C GLU A 83 -17.69 20.11 12.66
N ARG A 84 -16.67 20.87 13.08
CA ARG A 84 -16.69 22.34 12.95
C ARG A 84 -16.75 22.76 11.48
N ALA A 85 -15.99 22.12 10.60
CA ALA A 85 -16.07 22.35 9.16
C ALA A 85 -17.48 22.07 8.61
N ASN A 86 -18.10 20.95 9.02
CA ASN A 86 -19.44 20.59 8.56
C ASN A 86 -20.49 21.62 8.98
N ARG A 87 -20.43 22.11 10.22
CA ARG A 87 -21.33 23.18 10.69
C ARG A 87 -21.20 24.48 9.87
N LEU A 88 -20.01 24.82 9.41
CA LEU A 88 -19.81 25.97 8.52
C LEU A 88 -20.42 25.73 7.13
N ARG A 89 -20.24 24.51 6.58
CA ARG A 89 -20.83 24.11 5.29
C ARG A 89 -22.36 24.12 5.31
N GLU A 90 -22.96 23.64 6.41
CA GLU A 90 -24.42 23.67 6.62
C GLU A 90 -24.99 25.09 6.58
N ARG A 91 -24.19 26.10 6.94
CA ARG A 91 -24.55 27.53 6.85
C ARG A 91 -24.31 28.12 5.46
N GLY A 92 -24.00 27.29 4.46
CA GLY A 92 -23.68 27.71 3.09
C GLY A 92 -22.28 28.31 2.92
N GLN A 93 -21.40 28.19 3.93
CA GLN A 93 -20.04 28.75 3.84
C GLN A 93 -19.09 27.76 3.16
N LYS A 94 -18.27 28.28 2.24
CA LYS A 94 -17.15 27.52 1.67
C LYS A 94 -16.01 27.48 2.69
N VAL A 95 -15.76 26.30 3.23
CA VAL A 95 -14.69 26.08 4.20
C VAL A 95 -13.32 26.06 3.52
N THR A 96 -12.39 26.83 4.06
CA THR A 96 -11.00 26.97 3.62
C THR A 96 -10.04 26.86 4.81
N SER A 97 -8.74 26.86 4.57
CA SER A 97 -7.74 26.87 5.64
C SER A 97 -7.81 28.10 6.55
N ASN A 98 -8.37 29.21 6.06
CA ASN A 98 -8.46 30.45 6.81
C ASN A 98 -9.51 30.39 7.95
N ASP A 99 -10.40 29.39 7.91
CA ASP A 99 -11.38 29.12 8.96
C ASP A 99 -10.79 28.35 10.16
N PHE A 100 -9.48 28.04 10.09
CA PHE A 100 -8.75 27.28 11.09
C PHE A 100 -7.44 27.98 11.43
N THR A 101 -7.01 27.80 12.68
CA THR A 101 -5.69 28.25 13.13
C THR A 101 -4.58 27.49 12.39
N LYS A 102 -3.37 28.07 12.36
CA LYS A 102 -2.20 27.39 11.80
C LYS A 102 -1.98 26.02 12.46
N ALA A 103 -2.07 25.94 13.79
CA ALA A 103 -1.87 24.69 14.52
C ALA A 103 -2.89 23.60 14.16
N GLU A 104 -4.17 23.96 13.97
CA GLU A 104 -5.20 23.02 13.53
C GLU A 104 -4.95 22.53 12.10
N ASN A 105 -4.54 23.43 11.20
CA ASN A 105 -4.18 23.06 9.83
C ASN A 105 -2.95 22.14 9.80
N ASP A 106 -1.91 22.44 10.60
CA ASP A 106 -0.68 21.64 10.69
C ASP A 106 -0.98 20.24 11.25
N LEU A 107 -1.81 20.17 12.31
CA LEU A 107 -2.29 18.91 12.89
C LEU A 107 -3.02 18.07 11.85
N MET A 108 -3.97 18.66 11.12
CA MET A 108 -4.74 17.95 10.10
C MET A 108 -3.87 17.47 8.94
N ARG A 109 -2.86 18.24 8.52
CA ARG A 109 -1.92 17.80 7.47
C ARG A 109 -1.15 16.56 7.90
N LEU A 110 -0.59 16.57 9.11
CA LEU A 110 0.19 15.45 9.62
C LEU A 110 -0.68 14.22 9.91
N TYR A 111 -1.88 14.41 10.46
CA TYR A 111 -2.87 13.34 10.63
C TYR A 111 -3.26 12.69 9.30
N ASN A 112 -3.60 13.50 8.30
CA ASN A 112 -3.98 13.00 6.97
C ASN A 112 -2.83 12.27 6.28
N LEU A 113 -1.59 12.75 6.43
CA LEU A 113 -0.41 12.05 5.94
C LEU A 113 -0.31 10.65 6.54
N LYS A 114 -0.33 10.56 7.89
CA LYS A 114 -0.22 9.30 8.62
C LYS A 114 -1.32 8.31 8.21
N MET A 115 -2.57 8.77 8.10
CA MET A 115 -3.68 7.93 7.68
C MET A 115 -3.51 7.38 6.25
N LYS A 116 -3.06 8.21 5.31
CA LYS A 116 -2.83 7.79 3.92
C LYS A 116 -1.69 6.77 3.82
N THR A 117 -0.57 7.03 4.50
CA THR A 117 0.59 6.15 4.45
C THR A 117 0.30 4.83 5.15
N SER A 118 -0.30 4.85 6.35
CA SER A 118 -0.63 3.61 7.08
C SER A 118 -1.61 2.71 6.32
N ARG A 119 -2.59 3.28 5.60
CA ARG A 119 -3.49 2.48 4.75
C ARG A 119 -2.73 1.75 3.64
N LEU A 120 -1.77 2.42 3.00
CA LEU A 120 -0.96 1.84 1.94
C LEU A 120 0.06 0.83 2.47
N GLU A 121 0.63 1.07 3.66
CA GLU A 121 1.53 0.12 4.33
C GLU A 121 0.81 -1.20 4.63
N VAL A 122 -0.43 -1.15 5.12
CA VAL A 122 -1.27 -2.34 5.31
C VAL A 122 -1.55 -3.05 3.98
N LEU A 123 -1.89 -2.31 2.92
CA LEU A 123 -2.10 -2.90 1.60
C LEU A 123 -0.84 -3.59 1.07
N GLN A 124 0.32 -2.96 1.24
CA GLN A 124 1.61 -3.53 0.84
C GLN A 124 1.93 -4.80 1.63
N ALA A 125 1.66 -4.82 2.93
CA ALA A 125 1.83 -6.00 3.78
C ALA A 125 0.96 -7.16 3.31
N ASN A 126 -0.32 -6.91 2.99
CA ASN A 126 -1.23 -7.95 2.49
C ASN A 126 -0.77 -8.53 1.14
N ILE A 127 -0.27 -7.68 0.22
CA ILE A 127 0.28 -8.14 -1.06
C ILE A 127 1.50 -9.04 -0.84
N LYS A 128 2.37 -8.68 0.12
CA LYS A 128 3.53 -9.50 0.48
C LYS A 128 3.11 -10.84 1.10
N LEU A 129 2.07 -10.86 1.93
CA LEU A 129 1.51 -12.09 2.49
C LEU A 129 0.94 -12.99 1.39
N HIS A 130 0.12 -12.46 0.48
CA HIS A 130 -0.41 -13.25 -0.64
C HIS A 130 0.70 -13.80 -1.56
N GLN A 131 1.76 -13.02 -1.78
CA GLN A 131 2.93 -13.48 -2.54
C GLN A 131 3.63 -14.66 -1.82
N TYR A 132 3.71 -14.61 -0.49
CA TYR A 132 4.29 -15.68 0.32
C TYR A 132 3.41 -16.93 0.31
N ASP A 133 2.09 -16.79 0.48
CA ASP A 133 1.14 -17.91 0.45
C ASP A 133 1.16 -18.62 -0.91
N LEU A 134 1.24 -17.85 -2.00
CA LEU A 134 1.40 -18.40 -3.35
C LEU A 134 2.69 -19.22 -3.46
N ALA A 135 3.83 -18.66 -3.02
CA ALA A 135 5.09 -19.37 -3.06
C ALA A 135 5.05 -20.67 -2.24
N LEU A 136 4.43 -20.67 -1.06
CA LEU A 136 4.24 -21.88 -0.26
C LEU A 136 3.39 -22.94 -0.98
N SER A 137 2.29 -22.52 -1.62
CA SER A 137 1.43 -23.44 -2.36
C SER A 137 2.13 -24.11 -3.54
N GLU A 138 3.17 -23.48 -4.11
CA GLU A 138 4.02 -24.09 -5.15
C GLU A 138 5.01 -25.13 -4.58
N PHE A 139 5.33 -25.10 -3.29
CA PHE A 139 6.22 -26.06 -2.63
C PHE A 139 5.49 -27.26 -2.00
N GLU A 140 4.17 -27.14 -1.77
CA GLU A 140 3.34 -28.20 -1.18
C GLU A 140 2.75 -29.18 -2.22
N ILE A 141 3.09 -29.01 -3.50
CA ILE A 141 2.75 -29.91 -4.63
C ILE A 141 3.95 -30.76 -5.01
#